data_AF-A0A815PK06-F1
#
_entry.id   AF-A0A815PK06-F1
#
_cell.length_a   1.000
_cell.length_b   1.000
_cell.length_c   1.000
_cell.angle_alpha   90.00
_cell.angle_beta   90.00
_cell.angle_gamma   90.00
#
_symmetry.space_group_name_H-M   'P 1'
#
loop_
_entity.id
_entity.type
_entity.pdbx_description
1 polymer ?
#
loop_
_entity_poly.entity_id
_entity_poly.type
_entity_poly.pdbx_seq_one_letter_code
_entity_poly.pdbx_strand_id
1 'polypeptide(L)'
;MDKSYAIKTCPKSGYATSFDSCGNLHLAYLKDEASISIESTTEMFALISLDACAAWKNDLELTITGYRSLALTDTHTVTLLVDRPQHILLEWDNLDKIIFKSSGGTTDPDSLARSNDTQVVINQLTIGLDL
;
A
#
# COMPACT_ATOMS: atom_id res chain seq x y z
N MET A 1 11.52 -5.85 9.05
CA MET A 1 11.28 -6.81 7.95
C MET A 1 11.58 -6.13 6.63
N ASP A 2 12.22 -6.84 5.71
CA ASP A 2 12.71 -6.28 4.45
C ASP A 2 11.56 -6.01 3.47
N LYS A 3 11.67 -4.89 2.77
CA LYS A 3 10.86 -4.44 1.64
C LYS A 3 10.45 -5.61 0.72
N SER A 4 11.36 -6.54 0.44
CA SER A 4 11.12 -7.66 -0.47
C SER A 4 10.19 -8.79 0.02
N TYR A 5 9.74 -8.78 1.28
CA TYR A 5 9.01 -9.90 1.88
C TYR A 5 7.62 -10.11 1.27
N ALA A 6 6.78 -9.07 1.20
CA ALA A 6 5.41 -9.17 0.69
C ALA A 6 5.35 -9.60 -0.79
N ILE A 7 6.30 -9.16 -1.62
CA ILE A 7 6.39 -9.56 -3.04
C ILE A 7 6.79 -11.04 -3.14
N LYS A 8 7.70 -11.51 -2.27
CA LYS A 8 8.19 -12.90 -2.29
C LYS A 8 7.15 -13.89 -1.77
N THR A 9 6.39 -13.54 -0.73
CA THR A 9 5.39 -14.43 -0.13
C THR A 9 4.02 -14.32 -0.79
N CYS A 10 3.71 -13.20 -1.45
CA CYS A 10 2.42 -12.95 -2.09
C CYS A 10 2.61 -12.59 -3.57
N PRO A 11 2.88 -13.56 -4.46
CA PRO A 11 3.21 -13.34 -5.88
C PRO A 11 2.08 -12.72 -6.71
N LYS A 12 0.86 -12.59 -6.18
CA LYS A 12 -0.30 -11.92 -6.80
C LYS A 12 -0.74 -10.66 -6.05
N SER A 13 0.17 -10.05 -5.28
CA SER A 13 -0.15 -8.88 -4.46
C SER A 13 -0.62 -7.65 -5.26
N GLY A 14 -0.36 -7.61 -6.57
CA GLY A 14 -0.58 -6.42 -7.40
C GLY A 14 0.44 -5.31 -7.16
N TYR A 15 1.49 -5.59 -6.38
CA TYR A 15 2.59 -4.69 -6.08
C TYR A 15 3.70 -4.82 -7.13
N ALA A 16 4.29 -3.69 -7.51
CA ALA A 16 5.46 -3.62 -8.37
C ALA A 16 6.49 -2.67 -7.79
N THR A 17 7.77 -3.00 -7.95
CA THR A 17 8.86 -2.10 -7.60
C THR A 17 8.96 -0.95 -8.61
N SER A 18 9.17 0.27 -8.13
CA SER A 18 9.38 1.46 -8.96
C SER A 18 10.50 2.33 -8.40
N PHE A 19 10.99 3.28 -9.21
CA PHE A 19 12.01 4.25 -8.82
C PHE A 19 11.45 5.67 -8.91
N ASP A 20 11.73 6.53 -7.92
CA ASP A 20 11.50 7.97 -8.06
C ASP A 20 12.50 8.63 -9.02
N SER A 21 12.31 9.93 -9.26
CA SER A 21 13.20 10.74 -10.10
C SER A 21 14.63 10.86 -9.56
N CYS A 22 14.84 10.52 -8.28
CA CYS A 22 16.14 10.49 -7.60
C CYS A 22 16.77 9.09 -7.59
N GLY A 23 16.11 8.07 -8.14
CA GLY A 23 16.58 6.69 -8.20
C GLY A 23 16.37 5.89 -6.91
N ASN A 24 15.54 6.37 -5.97
CA ASN A 24 15.19 5.61 -4.78
C ASN A 24 14.21 4.48 -5.11
N LEU A 25 14.42 3.30 -4.52
CA LEU A 25 13.56 2.13 -4.74
C LEU A 25 12.32 2.16 -3.84
N HIS A 26 11.16 2.01 -4.46
CA HIS A 26 9.85 1.93 -3.82
C HIS A 26 9.18 0.58 -4.07
N LEU A 27 8.41 0.10 -3.10
CA LEU A 27 7.84 -1.25 -3.10
C LEU A 27 6.56 -1.39 -3.89
N ALA A 28 5.81 -0.30 -4.02
CA ALA A 28 4.47 -0.34 -4.57
C ALA A 28 4.21 0.79 -5.53
N TYR A 29 3.51 0.43 -6.59
CA TYR A 29 2.82 1.34 -7.46
C TYR A 29 1.41 0.82 -7.63
N LEU A 30 0.44 1.53 -7.06
CA LEU A 30 -0.99 1.19 -7.16
C LEU A 30 -1.58 2.05 -8.27
N LYS A 31 -2.05 1.47 -9.37
CA LYS A 31 -2.72 2.23 -10.44
C LYS A 31 -4.17 2.60 -10.06
N ASP A 32 -4.83 1.73 -9.29
CA ASP A 32 -6.20 1.90 -8.81
C ASP A 32 -6.38 1.20 -7.45
N GLU A 33 -6.46 -0.13 -7.49
CA GLU A 33 -6.58 -1.03 -6.36
C GLU A 33 -5.47 -2.08 -6.41
N ALA A 34 -4.88 -2.43 -5.27
CA ALA A 34 -4.17 -3.70 -5.15
C ALA A 34 -4.48 -4.37 -3.83
N SER A 35 -4.14 -5.65 -3.74
CA SER A 35 -4.48 -6.46 -2.60
C SER A 35 -3.38 -7.44 -2.27
N ILE A 36 -3.02 -7.52 -1.00
CA ILE A 36 -2.19 -8.62 -0.48
C ILE A 36 -3.15 -9.65 0.11
N SER A 37 -3.00 -10.90 -0.31
CA SER A 37 -3.75 -12.02 0.23
C SER A 37 -2.84 -13.21 0.42
N ILE A 38 -3.08 -13.97 1.47
CA ILE A 38 -2.49 -15.29 1.63
C ILE A 38 -3.36 -16.29 0.86
N GLU A 39 -2.75 -17.23 0.12
CA GLU A 39 -3.50 -18.23 -0.65
C GLU A 39 -4.04 -19.37 0.25
N SER A 40 -3.46 -19.54 1.43
CA SER A 40 -3.90 -20.51 2.45
C SER A 40 -5.07 -19.97 3.28
N THR A 41 -6.09 -20.80 3.52
CA THR A 41 -7.27 -20.45 4.33
C THR A 41 -7.03 -20.60 5.84
N THR A 42 -5.88 -21.14 6.25
CA THR A 42 -5.55 -21.38 7.67
C THR A 42 -4.48 -20.46 8.20
N GLU A 43 -3.80 -19.71 7.32
CA GLU A 43 -2.75 -18.77 7.69
C GLU A 43 -3.35 -17.36 7.80
N MET A 44 -2.88 -16.63 8.80
CA MET A 44 -3.27 -15.25 9.04
C MET A 44 -2.01 -14.39 9.17
N PHE A 45 -2.17 -13.10 8.93
CA PHE A 45 -1.12 -12.12 9.14
C PHE A 45 -1.64 -10.89 9.87
N ALA A 46 -0.70 -10.15 10.44
CA ALA A 46 -0.91 -8.85 11.03
C ALA A 46 -0.41 -7.76 10.08
N LEU A 47 -1.22 -6.75 9.78
CA LEU A 47 -0.78 -5.52 9.16
C LEU A 47 -0.38 -4.51 10.24
N ILE A 48 0.92 -4.34 10.45
CA ILE A 48 1.44 -3.50 11.54
C ILE A 48 1.49 -2.05 11.11
N SER A 49 2.21 -1.74 10.03
CA SER A 49 2.41 -0.38 9.56
C SER A 49 2.85 -0.31 8.11
N LEU A 50 2.76 0.88 7.52
CA LEU A 50 3.37 1.17 6.22
C LEU A 50 3.83 2.63 6.13
N ASP A 51 4.83 2.86 5.31
CA ASP A 51 5.30 4.20 4.94
C ASP A 51 4.85 4.49 3.51
N ALA A 52 4.00 5.49 3.31
CA ALA A 52 3.47 5.82 1.98
C ALA A 52 3.40 7.31 1.68
N CYS A 53 3.48 7.65 0.41
CA CYS A 53 3.20 8.98 -0.13
C CYS A 53 2.44 8.88 -1.45
N ALA A 54 1.92 10.00 -1.93
CA ALA A 54 1.38 10.05 -3.27
C ALA A 54 2.52 10.14 -4.28
N ALA A 55 2.35 9.54 -5.46
CA ALA A 55 3.33 9.65 -6.53
C ALA A 55 3.26 11.03 -7.19
N TRP A 56 2.06 11.46 -7.59
CA TRP A 56 1.88 12.63 -8.47
C TRP A 56 0.72 13.56 -8.07
N LYS A 57 -0.08 13.16 -7.08
CA LYS A 57 -1.28 13.91 -6.68
C LYS A 57 -1.17 14.34 -5.23
N ASN A 58 -1.28 15.63 -4.96
CA ASN A 58 -1.50 16.10 -3.60
C ASN A 58 -2.93 15.81 -3.16
N ASP A 59 -3.12 15.70 -1.86
CA ASP A 59 -4.39 15.40 -1.22
C ASP A 59 -5.03 14.10 -1.74
N LEU A 60 -4.17 13.11 -2.01
CA LEU A 60 -4.60 11.81 -2.50
C LEU A 60 -5.08 10.95 -1.34
N GLU A 61 -6.32 10.48 -1.39
CA GLU A 61 -6.83 9.57 -0.37
C GLU A 61 -6.36 8.14 -0.66
N LEU A 62 -5.80 7.49 0.36
CA LEU A 62 -5.55 6.06 0.38
C LEU A 62 -6.49 5.43 1.41
N THR A 63 -7.36 4.54 0.95
CA THR A 63 -8.17 3.66 1.81
C THR A 63 -7.54 2.28 1.87
N ILE A 64 -7.36 1.80 3.09
CA ILE A 64 -6.79 0.50 3.43
C ILE A 64 -7.90 -0.30 4.09
N THR A 65 -8.10 -1.53 3.66
CA THR A 65 -9.23 -2.36 4.10
C THR A 65 -8.73 -3.76 4.44
N GLY A 66 -8.94 -4.20 5.67
CA GLY A 66 -8.60 -5.52 6.17
C GLY A 66 -9.79 -6.48 6.09
N TYR A 67 -9.51 -7.74 5.76
CA TYR A 67 -10.50 -8.80 5.67
C TYR A 67 -10.03 -10.06 6.39
N ARG A 68 -11.02 -10.81 6.87
CA ARG A 68 -10.89 -12.18 7.36
C ARG A 68 -12.03 -13.01 6.81
N SER A 69 -11.71 -14.06 6.07
CA SER A 69 -12.67 -14.99 5.47
C SER A 69 -13.77 -14.26 4.68
N LEU A 70 -13.36 -13.28 3.87
CA LEU A 70 -14.21 -12.37 3.09
C LEU A 70 -15.03 -11.36 3.90
N ALA A 71 -15.05 -11.42 5.22
CA ALA A 71 -15.68 -10.41 6.06
C ALA A 71 -14.73 -9.22 6.23
N LEU A 72 -15.26 -8.00 6.07
CA LEU A 72 -14.55 -6.77 6.41
C LEU A 72 -14.28 -6.77 7.92
N THR A 73 -13.03 -6.58 8.32
CA THR A 73 -12.64 -6.44 9.74
C THR A 73 -12.35 -4.98 10.07
N ASP A 74 -11.53 -4.34 9.24
CA ASP A 74 -10.95 -3.02 9.52
C ASP A 74 -10.91 -2.14 8.29
N THR A 75 -10.97 -0.83 8.51
CA THR A 75 -10.78 0.17 7.46
C THR A 75 -10.10 1.41 8.00
N HIS A 76 -9.19 1.97 7.21
CA HIS A 76 -8.49 3.22 7.53
C HIS A 76 -8.30 4.03 6.26
N THR A 77 -8.55 5.34 6.35
CA THR A 77 -8.33 6.27 5.25
C THR A 77 -7.35 7.35 5.68
N VAL A 78 -6.37 7.63 4.84
CA VAL A 78 -5.33 8.65 5.06
C VAL A 78 -5.17 9.51 3.81
N THR A 79 -4.89 10.79 4.01
CA THR A 79 -4.58 11.73 2.92
C THR A 79 -3.07 11.84 2.74
N LEU A 80 -2.60 11.56 1.53
CA LEU A 80 -1.21 11.55 1.14
C LEU A 80 -0.85 12.79 0.31
N LEU A 81 0.40 13.22 0.45
CA LEU A 81 0.99 14.31 -0.32
C LEU A 81 2.16 13.77 -1.16
N VAL A 82 2.47 14.47 -2.24
CA VAL A 82 3.64 14.15 -3.07
C VAL A 82 4.92 14.41 -2.28
N ASP A 83 5.91 13.53 -2.45
CA ASP A 83 7.24 13.60 -1.84
C ASP A 83 7.27 13.75 -0.31
N ARG A 84 6.17 13.40 0.36
CA ARG A 84 6.05 13.43 1.82
C ARG A 84 5.61 12.06 2.34
N PRO A 85 6.56 11.11 2.52
CA PRO A 85 6.30 9.85 3.17
C PRO A 85 5.66 10.05 4.54
N GLN A 86 4.53 9.39 4.76
CA GLN A 86 3.83 9.34 6.03
C GLN A 86 3.91 7.92 6.58
N HIS A 87 4.25 7.83 7.86
CA HIS A 87 4.16 6.59 8.61
C HIS A 87 2.71 6.38 9.07
N ILE A 88 2.11 5.27 8.66
CA ILE A 88 0.73 4.90 9.00
C ILE A 88 0.80 3.64 9.87
N LEU A 89 0.41 3.80 11.14
CA LEU A 89 0.31 2.71 12.11
C LEU A 89 -1.11 2.17 12.12
N LEU A 90 -1.25 0.84 12.03
CA LEU A 90 -2.55 0.16 11.91
C LEU A 90 -2.74 -0.88 13.01
N GLU A 91 -1.74 -1.73 13.24
CA GLU A 91 -1.77 -2.81 14.26
C GLU A 91 -3.00 -3.72 14.14
N TRP A 92 -3.31 -4.13 12.90
CA TRP A 92 -4.44 -5.02 12.61
C TRP A 92 -3.96 -6.47 12.58
N ASP A 93 -4.60 -7.34 13.36
CA ASP A 93 -4.25 -8.75 13.44
C ASP A 93 -5.32 -9.66 12.80
N ASN A 94 -5.01 -10.95 12.63
CA ASN A 94 -5.94 -11.96 12.12
C ASN A 94 -6.54 -11.67 10.73
N LEU A 95 -5.74 -11.12 9.81
CA LEU A 95 -6.15 -10.83 8.43
C LEU A 95 -5.74 -11.96 7.47
N ASP A 96 -6.56 -12.24 6.47
CA ASP A 96 -6.20 -13.10 5.32
C ASP A 96 -6.07 -12.32 4.01
N LYS A 97 -6.61 -11.10 3.98
CA LYS A 97 -6.52 -10.18 2.85
C LYS A 97 -6.53 -8.73 3.30
N ILE A 98 -5.76 -7.91 2.61
CA ILE A 98 -5.81 -6.45 2.67
C ILE A 98 -5.99 -5.88 1.27
N ILE A 99 -6.77 -4.81 1.16
CA ILE A 99 -7.00 -4.05 -0.07
C ILE A 99 -6.55 -2.62 0.14
N PHE A 100 -5.82 -2.08 -0.83
CA PHE A 100 -5.39 -0.69 -0.90
C PHE A 100 -6.07 -0.07 -2.10
N LYS A 101 -6.79 1.03 -1.89
CA LYS A 101 -7.51 1.74 -2.93
C LYS A 101 -7.25 3.23 -2.81
N SER A 102 -6.83 3.85 -3.90
CA SER A 102 -6.62 5.30 -3.94
C SER A 102 -7.78 6.03 -4.61
N SER A 103 -8.04 7.27 -4.18
CA SER A 103 -9.07 8.13 -4.76
C SER A 103 -8.73 9.62 -4.66
N GLY A 104 -9.32 10.41 -5.55
CA GLY A 104 -9.23 11.87 -5.51
C GLY A 104 -7.84 12.41 -5.86
N GLY A 105 -7.46 13.47 -5.14
CA GLY A 105 -6.22 14.21 -5.29
C GLY A 105 -6.20 15.18 -6.48
N THR A 106 -5.26 16.13 -6.42
CA THR A 106 -4.97 17.11 -7.47
C THR A 106 -3.54 16.92 -7.96
N THR A 107 -3.32 16.96 -9.28
CA THR A 107 -1.99 16.83 -9.86
C THR A 107 -1.05 17.87 -9.27
N ASP A 108 0.07 17.40 -8.71
CA ASP A 108 1.13 18.27 -8.22
C ASP A 108 1.78 18.99 -9.41
N PRO A 109 1.95 20.33 -9.35
CA PRO A 109 2.48 21.11 -10.47
C PRO A 109 3.95 20.82 -10.79
N ASP A 110 4.71 20.30 -9.82
CA ASP A 110 6.13 19.97 -9.96
C ASP A 110 6.36 18.48 -10.30
N SER A 111 5.32 17.66 -10.22
CA SER A 111 5.32 16.28 -10.70
C SER A 111 5.57 16.21 -12.21
N LEU A 112 6.79 15.80 -12.58
CA LEU A 112 7.20 15.58 -13.98
C LEU A 112 6.46 14.42 -14.66
N ALA A 113 5.72 13.60 -13.91
CA ALA A 113 5.01 12.46 -14.48
C ALA A 113 3.65 12.86 -15.05
N ARG A 114 3.53 12.62 -16.36
CA ARG A 114 2.30 12.77 -17.14
C ARG A 114 1.38 11.55 -17.01
N SER A 115 1.23 11.03 -15.79
CA SER A 115 0.33 9.89 -15.56
C SER A 115 -1.02 10.40 -15.07
N ASN A 116 -2.09 10.04 -15.78
CA ASN A 116 -3.47 10.31 -15.32
C ASN A 116 -3.92 9.32 -14.23
N ASP A 117 -3.13 8.29 -13.97
CA ASP A 117 -3.45 7.24 -13.02
C ASP A 117 -3.24 7.72 -11.57
N THR A 118 -4.11 7.28 -10.69
CA THR A 118 -4.12 7.65 -9.26
C THR A 118 -3.12 6.76 -8.54
N GLN A 119 -1.98 7.31 -8.10
CA GLN A 119 -0.81 6.50 -7.76
C GLN A 119 -0.28 6.78 -6.36
N VAL A 120 -0.20 5.70 -5.57
CA VAL A 120 0.40 5.66 -4.23
C VAL A 120 1.73 4.92 -4.29
N VAL A 121 2.71 5.46 -3.61
CA VAL A 121 4.04 4.88 -3.42
C VAL A 121 4.11 4.33 -2.00
N ILE A 122 4.37 3.03 -1.85
CA ILE A 122 4.65 2.42 -0.54
C ILE A 122 6.14 2.12 -0.45
N ASN A 123 6.80 2.79 0.48
CA ASN A 123 8.24 2.73 0.71
C ASN A 123 8.62 1.50 1.53
N GLN A 124 7.80 1.20 2.52
CA GLN A 124 7.96 0.11 3.46
C GLN A 124 6.58 -0.40 3.87
N LEU A 125 6.47 -1.72 4.02
CA LEU A 125 5.29 -2.40 4.50
C LEU A 125 5.73 -3.39 5.58
N THR A 126 5.13 -3.31 6.76
CA THR A 126 5.46 -4.16 7.91
C THR A 126 4.29 -5.10 8.18
N ILE A 127 4.52 -6.39 7.97
CA ILE A 127 3.54 -7.46 8.20
C ILE A 127 4.10 -8.42 9.23
N GLY A 128 3.34 -8.76 10.27
CA GLY A 128 3.65 -9.87 11.18
C GLY A 128 3.04 -11.16 10.65
N LEU A 129 3.73 -12.29 10.78
CA LEU A 129 3.09 -13.59 10.60
C LEU A 129 2.72 -14.15 11.97
N ASP A 130 1.46 -14.56 12.11
CA ASP A 130 1.06 -15.43 13.21
C ASP A 130 1.50 -16.85 12.83
N LEU A 131 2.60 -17.31 13.45
CA LEU A 131 3.13 -18.68 13.32
C LEU A 131 2.41 -19.64 14.28
#